data_AF-A0A838AJN2-F1
#
_entry.id   AF-A0A838AJN2-F1
#
_cell.length_a   1.000
_cell.length_b   1.000
_cell.length_c   1.000
_cell.angle_alpha   90.00
_cell.angle_beta   90.00
_cell.angle_gamma   90.00
#
_symmetry.space_group_name_H-M   'P 1'
#
loop_
_entity.id
_entity.type
_entity.pdbx_description
1 polymer ?
#
loop_
_entity_poly.entity_id
_entity_poly.type
_entity_poly.pdbx_seq_one_letter_code
_entity_poly.pdbx_strand_id
1 'polypeptide(L)' 'MGTKEKCTICNDKISLHFNPMDEWVGIKGPLCGKCYSKKLDKHYPGDHVRVNKEE' A
#
# COMPACT_ATOMS: atom_id res chain seq x y z
N MET A 1 -2.04 24.16 7.77
CA MET A 1 -2.04 23.76 6.34
C MET A 1 -1.84 22.26 6.27
N GLY A 2 -2.91 21.48 6.17
CA GLY A 2 -2.79 20.04 5.96
C GLY A 2 -2.35 19.80 4.52
N THR A 3 -1.05 19.59 4.31
CA THR A 3 -0.52 19.19 3.01
C THR A 3 -1.18 17.86 2.64
N LYS A 4 -2.03 17.87 1.61
CA LYS A 4 -2.57 16.64 1.01
C LYS A 4 -1.38 15.85 0.50
N GLU A 5 -0.91 14.88 1.29
CA GLU A 5 0.22 14.02 0.93
C GLU A 5 -0.03 13.39 -0.44
N LYS A 6 1.03 13.21 -1.21
CA LYS A 6 0.98 12.62 -2.55
C LYS A 6 1.68 11.27 -2.51
N CYS A 7 1.14 10.30 -3.24
CA CYS A 7 1.73 8.98 -3.33
C CYS A 7 3.10 9.04 -4.02
N THR A 8 4.14 8.46 -3.41
CA THR A 8 5.48 8.40 -4.01
C THR A 8 5.50 7.66 -5.37
N ILE A 9 4.55 6.75 -5.61
CA ILE A 9 4.51 5.93 -6.84
C ILE A 9 3.72 6.61 -7.96
N CYS A 10 2.49 7.05 -7.70
CA CYS A 10 1.60 7.59 -8.74
C CYS A 10 1.41 9.11 -8.67
N ASN A 11 1.98 9.80 -7.68
CA ASN A 11 1.83 11.25 -7.43
C ASN A 11 0.39 11.75 -7.19
N ASP A 12 -0.59 10.84 -7.12
CA ASP A 12 -1.97 11.18 -6.77
C ASP A 12 -2.09 11.60 -5.30
N LYS A 13 -3.14 12.37 -5.01
CA LYS A 13 -3.51 12.73 -3.65
C LYS A 13 -3.87 11.47 -2.85
N ILE A 14 -3.31 11.38 -1.65
CA ILE A 14 -3.58 10.30 -0.72
C ILE A 14 -4.84 10.66 0.10
N SER A 15 -5.86 9.81 0.03
CA SER A 15 -7.00 9.86 0.97
C SER A 15 -6.71 9.09 2.26
N LEU A 16 -6.04 7.94 2.13
CA LEU A 16 -5.59 7.09 3.23
C LEU A 16 -4.11 6.76 3.04
N HIS A 17 -3.31 7.14 4.04
CA HIS A 17 -1.86 6.98 4.07
C HIS A 17 -1.48 5.52 4.36
N PHE A 18 -0.58 4.96 3.53
CA PHE A 18 0.09 3.69 3.78
C PHE A 18 1.60 3.86 3.81
N ASN A 19 2.25 3.26 4.81
CA ASN A 19 3.71 3.14 4.85
C ASN A 19 4.14 1.92 4.01
N PRO A 20 5.22 2.00 3.23
CA PRO A 20 5.80 0.83 2.56
C PRO A 20 6.28 -0.21 3.59
N MET A 21 6.29 -1.49 3.20
CA MET A 21 6.91 -2.55 4.00
C MET A 21 8.43 -2.42 3.97
N ASP A 22 9.11 -2.82 5.06
CA ASP A 22 10.58 -2.76 5.16
C ASP A 22 11.26 -3.60 4.07
N GLU A 23 10.63 -4.69 3.63
CA GLU A 23 11.11 -5.57 2.57
C GLU A 23 11.05 -4.93 1.17
N TRP A 24 10.29 -3.84 1.00
CA TRP A 24 10.16 -3.15 -0.28
C TRP A 24 11.32 -2.19 -0.51
N VAL A 25 12.46 -2.76 -0.88
CA VAL A 25 13.69 -2.02 -1.18
C VAL A 25 13.44 -0.92 -2.23
N GLY A 26 13.87 0.30 -1.91
CA GLY A 26 13.83 1.44 -2.83
C GLY A 26 12.53 2.25 -2.80
N ILE A 27 11.56 1.91 -1.95
CA ILE A 27 10.34 2.72 -1.77
C ILE A 27 10.43 3.47 -0.44
N LYS A 28 10.47 4.79 -0.50
CA LYS A 28 10.50 5.66 0.68
C LYS A 28 9.43 6.75 0.56
N GLY A 29 8.64 6.92 1.62
CA GLY A 29 7.56 7.91 1.66
C GLY A 29 6.17 7.31 1.44
N PRO A 30 5.14 8.17 1.46
CA PRO A 30 3.76 7.73 1.65
C PRO A 30 3.18 7.11 0.37
N LEU A 31 2.39 6.05 0.55
CA LEU A 31 1.70 5.36 -0.53
C LEU A 31 0.18 5.53 -0.41
N CYS A 32 -0.50 5.61 -1.56
CA CYS A 32 -1.94 5.44 -1.60
C CYS A 32 -2.30 3.95 -1.56
N GLY A 33 -3.51 3.63 -1.09
CA GLY A 33 -3.96 2.23 -0.98
C GLY A 33 -3.88 1.44 -2.29
N LYS A 34 -4.17 2.08 -3.44
CA LYS A 34 -4.07 1.43 -4.76
C LYS A 34 -2.64 0.96 -5.06
N CYS A 35 -1.64 1.79 -4.77
CA CYS A 35 -0.25 1.45 -5.04
C CYS A 35 0.29 0.46 -4.00
N TYR A 36 -0.12 0.59 -2.75
CA TYR A 36 0.21 -0.36 -1.69
C TYR A 36 -0.32 -1.76 -2.01
N SER A 37 -1.61 -1.92 -2.32
CA SER A 37 -2.21 -3.21 -2.67
C SER A 37 -1.58 -3.85 -3.91
N LYS A 38 -1.26 -3.06 -4.95
CA LYS A 38 -0.54 -3.58 -6.13
C LYS A 38 0.86 -4.10 -5.80
N LYS A 39 1.54 -3.49 -4.83
CA LYS A 39 2.85 -3.96 -4.38
C LYS A 39 2.73 -5.20 -3.52
N LEU A 40 1.74 -5.24 -2.64
CA LEU A 40 1.40 -6.40 -1.82
C LEU A 40 1.12 -7.63 -2.69
N ASP A 41 0.26 -7.48 -3.69
CA ASP A 41 -0.11 -8.54 -4.63
C ASP A 41 1.09 -9.10 -5.41
N LYS A 42 1.98 -8.19 -5.87
CA LYS A 42 3.23 -8.60 -6.52
C LYS A 42 4.21 -9.32 -5.59
N HIS A 43 4.19 -9.00 -4.31
CA HIS A 43 5.13 -9.55 -3.34
C HIS A 43 4.66 -10.89 -2.78
N TYR A 44 3.35 -11.02 -2.54
CA TYR A 44 2.70 -12.26 -2.12
C TYR A 44 1.68 -12.69 -3.20
N PRO A 45 2.15 -13.27 -4.32
CA PRO A 45 1.25 -13.74 -5.36
C PRO A 45 0.44 -14.94 -4.87
N GLY A 46 -0.81 -15.05 -5.32
CA GLY A 46 -1.71 -16.16 -5.00
C GLY A 46 -3.08 -15.71 -4.46
N ASP A 47 -3.99 -16.66 -4.29
CA ASP A 47 -5.31 -16.39 -3.71
C ASP A 47 -5.22 -16.23 -2.19
N HIS A 48 -5.55 -15.03 -1.72
CA HIS A 48 -5.59 -14.72 -0.28
C HIS A 48 -6.99 -14.96 0.27
N VAL A 49 -7.17 -16.07 1.00
CA VAL A 49 -8.39 -16.35 1.75
C VAL A 49 -8.28 -15.86 3.19
N ARG A 50 -9.36 -15.29 3.73
CA ARG A 50 -9.44 -15.03 5.17
C ARG A 50 -9.51 -16.36 5.91
N VAL A 51 -8.42 -16.72 6.58
CA VAL A 51 -8.41 -17.84 7.52
C VAL A 51 -9.09 -17.43 8.83
N ASN A 52 -9.70 -18.39 9.54
CA ASN A 52 -10.39 -18.19 10.82
C ASN A 52 -11.63 -17.30 10.76
N LYS A 53 -12.43 -17.40 9.68
CA LYS A 53 -13.80 -16.90 9.72
C LYS A 53 -14.63 -17.94 10.48
N GLU A 54 -14.93 -17.66 11.74
CA GLU A 54 -15.98 -18.40 12.46
C GLU A 54 -17.31 -18.20 11.70
N GLU A 55 -18.07 -19.29 11.55
CA GLU A 55 -19.32 -19.33 10.77
C GLU A 55 -20.45 -18.52 11.39
#